data_AF-A0A377KDY6-F1
#
_entry.id   AF-A0A377KDY6-F1
#
_cell.length_a   1.000
_cell.length_b   1.000
_cell.length_c   1.000
_cell.angle_alpha   90.00
_cell.angle_beta   90.00
_cell.angle_gamma   90.00
#
_symmetry.space_group_name_H-M   'P 1'
#
loop_
_entity.id
_entity.type
_entity.pdbx_description
1 polymer ?
#
loop_
_entity_poly.entity_id
_entity_poly.type
_entity_poly.pdbx_seq_one_letter_code
_entity_poly.pdbx_strand_id
1 'polypeptide(L)'
;MTQPLLSDGPLTVLMDHYLDTDDLADGLPLYVSLYPTEGGMQDIIDCIRAELGTGTTKNSVFQHIQSLPHGQQKEALLASAALPLLFRPREVQGKMYGDGGMGGWQNMQGNTPVTPLVDAGCNMVIVSHLSDGFFMGSPGFSGHHNP
;
A
#
# COMPACT_ATOMS: atom_id res chain seq x y z
N MET A 1 17.52 2.84 14.68
CA MET A 1 16.23 2.17 14.51
C MET A 1 15.17 3.04 15.14
N THR A 2 14.36 3.72 14.33
CA THR A 2 13.22 4.51 14.79
C THR A 2 12.14 3.56 15.29
N GLN A 3 11.76 3.68 16.57
CA GLN A 3 10.66 2.89 17.11
C GLN A 3 9.32 3.48 16.62
N PRO A 4 8.35 2.66 16.19
CA PRO A 4 7.01 3.15 15.85
C PRO A 4 6.29 3.67 17.08
N LEU A 5 5.39 4.62 16.85
CA LEU A 5 4.56 5.25 17.86
C LEU A 5 3.41 4.34 18.31
N LEU A 6 2.87 3.50 17.41
CA LEU A 6 1.81 2.56 17.74
C LEU A 6 2.30 1.11 17.68
N SER A 7 1.71 0.28 18.52
CA SER A 7 1.82 -1.17 18.41
C SER A 7 1.02 -1.61 17.19
N ASP A 8 1.57 -2.55 16.44
CA ASP A 8 0.87 -3.29 15.40
C ASP A 8 -0.14 -4.29 15.97
N GLY A 9 -0.11 -4.56 17.28
CA GLY A 9 -0.97 -5.52 17.97
C GLY A 9 -2.47 -5.39 17.64
N PRO A 10 -3.11 -4.20 17.75
CA PRO A 10 -4.53 -4.05 17.43
C PRO A 10 -4.86 -4.38 15.96
N LEU A 11 -4.00 -4.00 15.03
CA LEU A 11 -4.20 -4.24 13.60
C LEU A 11 -3.99 -5.72 13.28
N THR A 12 -3.00 -6.35 13.91
CA THR A 12 -2.78 -7.80 13.86
C THR A 12 -3.98 -8.57 14.43
N VAL A 13 -4.58 -8.11 15.55
CA VAL A 13 -5.78 -8.73 16.14
C VAL A 13 -6.98 -8.62 15.22
N LEU A 14 -7.20 -7.45 14.58
CA LEU A 14 -8.27 -7.30 13.60
C LEU A 14 -8.06 -8.23 12.40
N MET A 15 -6.83 -8.34 11.91
CA MET A 15 -6.50 -9.29 10.84
C MET A 15 -6.72 -10.74 11.30
N ASP A 16 -6.27 -11.13 12.49
CA ASP A 16 -6.50 -12.49 13.01
C ASP A 16 -7.98 -12.82 13.20
N HIS A 17 -8.82 -11.80 13.47
CA HIS A 17 -10.24 -12.01 13.69
C HIS A 17 -11.07 -12.03 12.41
N TYR A 18 -10.69 -11.22 11.41
CA TYR A 18 -11.51 -10.99 10.21
C TYR A 18 -10.88 -11.52 8.91
N LEU A 19 -9.57 -11.77 8.88
CA LEU A 19 -8.89 -12.32 7.73
C LEU A 19 -8.81 -13.84 7.86
N ASP A 20 -9.62 -14.53 7.08
CA ASP A 20 -9.43 -15.96 6.82
C ASP A 20 -8.37 -16.10 5.72
N THR A 21 -7.19 -16.59 6.09
CA THR A 21 -6.06 -16.74 5.15
C THR A 21 -6.24 -17.91 4.19
N ASP A 22 -7.01 -18.92 4.57
CA ASP A 22 -7.31 -20.06 3.70
C ASP A 22 -8.26 -19.61 2.59
N ASP A 23 -9.35 -18.91 2.95
CA ASP A 23 -10.28 -18.31 1.98
C ASP A 23 -9.59 -17.24 1.11
N LEU A 24 -8.64 -16.51 1.66
CA LEU A 24 -7.84 -15.54 0.91
C LEU A 24 -7.00 -16.21 -0.17
N ALA A 25 -6.38 -17.36 0.14
CA ALA A 25 -5.51 -18.08 -0.78
C ALA A 25 -6.30 -18.65 -1.99
N ASP A 26 -7.53 -19.10 -1.76
CA ASP A 26 -8.41 -19.69 -2.77
C ASP A 26 -9.41 -18.68 -3.40
N GLY A 27 -9.42 -17.45 -2.89
CA GLY A 27 -10.35 -16.40 -3.29
C GLY A 27 -10.05 -15.72 -4.63
N LEU A 28 -10.73 -14.60 -4.88
CA LEU A 28 -10.50 -13.78 -6.08
C LEU A 28 -9.06 -13.21 -6.07
N PRO A 29 -8.43 -13.04 -7.26
CA PRO A 29 -7.11 -12.42 -7.36
C PRO A 29 -7.06 -11.06 -6.67
N LEU A 30 -6.24 -10.96 -5.62
CA LEU A 30 -6.08 -9.75 -4.82
C LEU A 30 -4.67 -9.21 -5.00
N TYR A 31 -4.60 -7.92 -5.35
CA TYR A 31 -3.35 -7.19 -5.48
C TYR A 31 -3.29 -6.10 -4.41
N VAL A 32 -2.14 -6.01 -3.75
CA VAL A 32 -1.85 -4.94 -2.80
C VAL A 32 -0.70 -4.07 -3.28
N SER A 33 -0.74 -2.79 -2.94
CA SER A 33 0.38 -1.86 -3.15
C SER A 33 1.34 -1.95 -1.97
N LEU A 34 2.65 -2.04 -2.24
CA LEU A 34 3.70 -2.10 -1.22
C LEU A 34 4.79 -1.08 -1.53
N TYR A 35 5.16 -0.26 -0.55
CA TYR A 35 6.26 0.69 -0.72
C TYR A 35 7.58 0.07 -0.25
N PRO A 36 8.59 -0.10 -1.12
CA PRO A 36 9.88 -0.65 -0.73
C PRO A 36 10.63 0.35 0.14
N THR A 37 10.97 -0.06 1.37
CA THR A 37 11.65 0.78 2.36
C THR A 37 12.98 0.16 2.76
N GLU A 38 13.97 1.01 3.07
CA GLU A 38 15.23 0.61 3.68
C GLU A 38 15.17 0.70 5.22
N GLY A 39 13.98 1.00 5.78
CA GLY A 39 13.72 1.08 7.22
C GLY A 39 14.39 2.27 7.91
N GLY A 40 14.86 3.25 7.13
CA GLY A 40 15.63 4.40 7.60
C GLY A 40 14.78 5.65 7.88
N MET A 41 15.32 6.58 8.67
CA MET A 41 14.73 7.91 8.88
C MET A 41 14.56 8.69 7.56
N GLN A 42 15.36 8.38 6.53
CA GLN A 42 15.27 9.00 5.22
C GLN A 42 13.94 8.71 4.52
N ASP A 43 13.42 7.47 4.58
CA ASP A 43 12.14 7.12 3.97
C ASP A 43 10.98 7.90 4.59
N ILE A 44 11.06 8.17 5.90
CA ILE A 44 10.08 8.97 6.64
C ILE A 44 10.15 10.44 6.21
N ILE A 45 11.37 10.99 6.11
CA ILE A 45 11.58 12.38 5.67
C ILE A 45 11.10 12.56 4.24
N ASP A 46 11.40 11.61 3.35
CA ASP A 46 10.98 11.68 1.95
C ASP A 46 9.46 11.53 1.80
N CYS A 47 8.82 10.69 2.63
CA CYS A 47 7.36 10.62 2.74
C CYS A 47 6.77 11.98 3.16
N ILE A 48 7.27 12.57 4.26
CA ILE A 48 6.79 13.88 4.74
C ILE A 48 7.01 14.98 3.68
N ARG A 49 8.18 14.97 3.00
CA ARG A 49 8.46 15.94 1.93
C ARG A 49 7.51 15.78 0.75
N ALA A 50 7.19 14.54 0.37
CA ALA A 50 6.25 14.25 -0.70
C ALA A 50 4.81 14.63 -0.33
N GLU A 51 4.37 14.33 0.91
CA GLU A 51 3.09 14.80 1.44
C GLU A 51 2.97 16.33 1.41
N LEU A 52 4.06 17.04 1.74
CA LEU A 52 4.14 18.50 1.67
C LEU A 52 4.35 19.05 0.24
N GLY A 53 4.41 18.19 -0.78
CA GLY A 53 4.57 18.59 -2.19
C GLY A 53 5.98 19.09 -2.56
N THR A 54 6.98 18.85 -1.73
CA THR A 54 8.37 19.33 -1.88
C THR A 54 9.36 18.23 -2.27
N GLY A 55 8.88 17.02 -2.58
CA GLY A 55 9.70 15.86 -2.93
C GLY A 55 8.94 14.77 -3.69
N THR A 56 9.66 13.72 -4.09
CA THR A 56 9.11 12.55 -4.79
C THR A 56 9.50 11.27 -4.04
N THR A 57 8.55 10.36 -3.86
CA THR A 57 8.79 9.02 -3.30
C THR A 57 9.12 8.00 -4.40
N LYS A 58 9.75 6.88 -4.01
CA LYS A 58 9.91 5.71 -4.89
C LYS A 58 8.52 5.20 -5.35
N ASN A 59 8.44 4.47 -6.45
CA ASN A 59 7.19 3.83 -6.86
C ASN A 59 6.88 2.64 -5.94
N SER A 60 5.60 2.45 -5.64
CA SER A 60 5.12 1.22 -5.01
C SER A 60 5.12 0.07 -6.02
N VAL A 61 5.25 -1.14 -5.51
CA VAL A 61 5.11 -2.37 -6.28
C VAL A 61 3.76 -3.00 -5.99
N PHE A 62 3.17 -3.67 -6.99
CA PHE A 62 1.94 -4.42 -6.80
C PHE A 62 2.25 -5.90 -6.59
N GLN A 63 1.76 -6.43 -5.48
CA GLN A 63 1.96 -7.81 -5.11
C GLN A 63 0.65 -8.58 -5.19
N HIS A 64 0.63 -9.64 -6.00
CA HIS A 64 -0.45 -10.61 -6.00
C HIS A 64 -0.37 -11.45 -4.73
N ILE A 65 -1.39 -11.39 -3.89
CA ILE A 65 -1.40 -12.02 -2.57
C ILE A 65 -1.39 -13.54 -2.69
N GLN A 66 -2.24 -14.11 -3.54
CA GLN A 66 -2.37 -15.57 -3.68
C GLN A 66 -1.11 -16.23 -4.27
N SER A 67 -0.21 -15.47 -4.91
CA SER A 67 1.10 -15.98 -5.36
C SER A 67 2.17 -16.01 -4.26
N LEU A 68 1.89 -15.47 -3.07
CA LEU A 68 2.81 -15.52 -1.94
C LEU A 68 2.62 -16.83 -1.14
N PRO A 69 3.69 -17.32 -0.48
CA PRO A 69 3.55 -18.37 0.53
C PRO A 69 2.52 -17.96 1.58
N HIS A 70 1.71 -18.90 2.06
CA HIS A 70 0.59 -18.65 2.97
C HIS A 70 0.97 -17.76 4.17
N GLY A 71 2.10 -18.06 4.83
CA GLY A 71 2.61 -17.26 5.96
C GLY A 71 3.04 -15.83 5.64
N GLN A 72 3.18 -15.46 4.36
CA GLN A 72 3.54 -14.11 3.92
C GLN A 72 2.36 -13.29 3.39
N GLN A 73 1.20 -13.92 3.15
CA GLN A 73 0.02 -13.22 2.62
C GLN A 73 -0.47 -12.15 3.61
N LYS A 74 -0.59 -12.52 4.88
CA LYS A 74 -0.94 -11.59 5.97
C LYS A 74 0.11 -10.50 6.14
N GLU A 75 1.40 -10.83 6.08
CA GLU A 75 2.48 -9.83 6.22
C GLU A 75 2.47 -8.81 5.07
N ALA A 76 2.16 -9.23 3.85
CA ALA A 76 1.99 -8.32 2.71
C ALA A 76 0.78 -7.40 2.89
N LEU A 77 -0.35 -7.91 3.38
CA LEU A 77 -1.52 -7.09 3.71
C LEU A 77 -1.19 -6.07 4.81
N LEU A 78 -0.54 -6.51 5.88
CA LEU A 78 -0.09 -5.65 6.98
C LEU A 78 0.88 -4.57 6.49
N ALA A 79 1.84 -4.92 5.62
CA ALA A 79 2.75 -3.95 5.01
C ALA A 79 2.00 -2.90 4.20
N SER A 80 1.01 -3.30 3.41
CA SER A 80 0.27 -2.37 2.56
C SER A 80 -0.43 -1.24 3.32
N ALA A 81 -0.76 -1.46 4.59
CA ALA A 81 -1.38 -0.49 5.50
C ALA A 81 -0.43 0.04 6.59
N ALA A 82 0.87 -0.24 6.48
CA ALA A 82 1.86 0.10 7.50
C ALA A 82 2.34 1.56 7.37
N LEU A 83 1.44 2.50 7.69
CA LEU A 83 1.74 3.94 7.69
C LEU A 83 3.05 4.24 8.44
N PRO A 84 3.97 5.05 7.86
CA PRO A 84 5.20 5.46 8.52
C PRO A 84 4.95 6.06 9.88
N LEU A 85 5.89 5.86 10.79
CA LEU A 85 5.84 6.30 12.20
C LEU A 85 4.75 5.63 13.05
N LEU A 86 3.63 5.21 12.46
CA LEU A 86 2.55 4.54 13.18
C LEU A 86 2.81 3.05 13.29
N PHE A 87 3.18 2.39 12.20
CA PHE A 87 3.34 0.94 12.15
C PHE A 87 4.74 0.52 11.71
N ARG A 88 5.12 -0.72 12.05
CA ARG A 88 6.39 -1.31 11.63
C ARG A 88 6.31 -1.75 10.17
N PRO A 89 7.35 -1.47 9.36
CA PRO A 89 7.52 -2.15 8.08
C PRO A 89 7.53 -3.68 8.26
N ARG A 90 6.99 -4.42 7.28
CA ARG A 90 7.03 -5.89 7.27
C ARG A 90 8.02 -6.42 6.26
N GLU A 91 8.58 -7.58 6.56
CA GLU A 91 9.40 -8.30 5.61
C GLU A 91 8.51 -9.21 4.75
N VAL A 92 8.59 -9.04 3.42
CA VAL A 92 7.94 -9.93 2.45
C VAL A 92 9.02 -10.37 1.48
N GLN A 93 9.20 -11.67 1.31
CA GLN A 93 10.22 -12.28 0.44
C GLN A 93 11.65 -11.69 0.64
N GLY A 94 12.04 -11.41 1.89
CA GLY A 94 13.38 -10.89 2.21
C GLY A 94 13.59 -9.40 1.95
N LYS A 95 12.53 -8.65 1.66
CA LYS A 95 12.55 -7.18 1.49
C LYS A 95 11.60 -6.51 2.47
N MET A 96 11.99 -5.34 2.95
CA MET A 96 11.15 -4.55 3.85
C MET A 96 10.18 -3.67 3.07
N TYR A 97 8.92 -3.69 3.49
CA TYR A 97 7.83 -2.94 2.89
C TYR A 97 7.04 -2.16 3.94
N GLY A 98 6.63 -0.96 3.56
CA GLY A 98 5.67 -0.13 4.30
C GLY A 98 4.44 0.19 3.45
N ASP A 99 3.65 1.14 3.94
CA ASP A 99 2.38 1.54 3.32
C ASP A 99 2.48 1.80 1.82
N GLY A 100 1.64 1.11 1.05
CA GLY A 100 1.61 1.22 -0.40
C GLY A 100 1.22 2.60 -0.91
N GLY A 101 0.45 3.36 -0.13
CA GLY A 101 -0.01 4.71 -0.43
C GLY A 101 1.11 5.76 -0.50
N MET A 102 2.27 5.47 0.10
CA MET A 102 3.44 6.36 0.03
C MET A 102 4.03 6.45 -1.38
N GLY A 103 3.92 5.39 -2.18
CA GLY A 103 4.62 5.33 -3.45
C GLY A 103 3.87 6.00 -4.60
N GLY A 104 4.63 6.69 -5.45
CA GLY A 104 4.10 7.32 -6.65
C GLY A 104 3.10 8.43 -6.34
N TRP A 105 3.37 9.27 -5.33
CA TRP A 105 2.50 10.37 -4.88
C TRP A 105 2.04 11.30 -6.04
N GLN A 106 2.92 11.56 -7.02
CA GLN A 106 2.60 12.36 -8.21
C GLN A 106 1.61 11.69 -9.17
N ASN A 107 1.52 10.37 -9.18
CA ASN A 107 0.63 9.60 -10.06
C ASN A 107 -0.49 8.88 -9.28
N MET A 108 -0.60 9.09 -7.96
CA MET A 108 -1.51 8.41 -7.04
C MET A 108 -1.48 6.86 -7.14
N GLN A 109 -0.40 6.30 -7.69
CA GLN A 109 -0.31 4.86 -8.00
C GLN A 109 -0.47 4.00 -6.75
N GLY A 110 0.05 4.48 -5.61
CA GLY A 110 -0.01 3.78 -4.33
C GLY A 110 -1.41 3.66 -3.73
N ASN A 111 -2.21 4.71 -3.83
CA ASN A 111 -3.57 4.79 -3.25
C ASN A 111 -4.67 4.29 -4.19
N THR A 112 -4.36 4.15 -5.48
CA THR A 112 -5.32 3.69 -6.48
C THR A 112 -4.62 2.68 -7.39
N PRO A 113 -4.47 1.41 -6.94
CA PRO A 113 -3.71 0.38 -7.65
C PRO A 113 -4.51 -0.16 -8.85
N VAL A 114 -4.69 0.65 -9.89
CA VAL A 114 -5.46 0.30 -11.10
C VAL A 114 -4.63 -0.53 -12.08
N THR A 115 -3.30 -0.36 -12.09
CA THR A 115 -2.41 -1.05 -13.03
C THR A 115 -2.62 -2.57 -13.08
N PRO A 116 -2.69 -3.30 -11.94
CA PRO A 116 -2.91 -4.74 -11.98
C PRO A 116 -4.24 -5.15 -12.62
N LEU A 117 -5.27 -4.32 -12.51
CA LEU A 117 -6.58 -4.59 -13.12
C LEU A 117 -6.55 -4.35 -14.64
N VAL A 118 -5.84 -3.30 -15.07
CA VAL A 118 -5.63 -3.04 -16.50
C VAL A 118 -4.80 -4.16 -17.13
N ASP A 119 -3.72 -4.59 -16.48
CA ASP A 119 -2.86 -5.69 -16.94
C ASP A 119 -3.61 -7.03 -16.99
N ALA A 120 -4.60 -7.22 -16.10
CA ALA A 120 -5.52 -8.37 -16.14
C ALA A 120 -6.58 -8.28 -17.25
N GLY A 121 -6.62 -7.20 -18.02
CA GLY A 121 -7.55 -7.01 -19.14
C GLY A 121 -8.92 -6.47 -18.73
N CYS A 122 -9.08 -5.91 -17.52
CA CYS A 122 -10.33 -5.29 -17.11
C CYS A 122 -10.59 -4.02 -17.93
N ASN A 123 -11.77 -3.93 -18.55
CA ASN A 123 -12.23 -2.77 -19.30
C ASN A 123 -13.12 -1.82 -18.47
N MET A 124 -13.47 -2.23 -17.26
CA MET A 124 -14.24 -1.46 -16.28
C MET A 124 -13.62 -1.69 -14.90
N VAL A 125 -13.33 -0.59 -14.20
CA VAL A 125 -12.77 -0.60 -12.84
C VAL A 125 -13.68 0.24 -11.95
N ILE A 126 -14.13 -0.36 -10.84
CA ILE A 126 -14.87 0.35 -9.80
C ILE A 126 -13.88 0.76 -8.73
N VAL A 127 -13.75 2.08 -8.50
CA VAL A 127 -12.85 2.63 -7.48
C VAL A 127 -13.70 3.17 -6.33
N SER A 128 -13.49 2.63 -5.13
CA SER A 128 -14.01 3.24 -3.90
C SER A 128 -12.93 4.13 -3.33
N HIS A 129 -13.06 5.43 -3.55
CA HIS A 129 -12.15 6.43 -3.00
C HIS A 129 -12.74 7.01 -1.72
N LEU A 130 -12.08 6.76 -0.60
CA LEU A 130 -12.42 7.36 0.69
C LEU A 130 -11.55 8.61 0.86
N SER A 131 -12.16 9.79 0.82
CA SER A 131 -11.50 11.05 1.16
C SER A 131 -12.10 11.60 2.45
N ASP A 132 -11.27 11.80 3.47
CA ASP A 132 -11.67 12.60 4.62
C ASP A 132 -11.86 14.04 4.14
N GLY A 133 -13.04 14.61 4.41
CA GLY A 133 -13.43 15.95 3.99
C GLY A 133 -12.66 17.08 4.69
N PHE A 134 -11.34 17.15 4.53
CA PHE A 134 -10.51 18.29 4.93
C PHE A 134 -9.77 18.87 3.70
N PHE A 135 -9.74 20.20 3.63
CA PHE A 135 -9.67 20.99 2.39
C PHE A 135 -8.33 21.00 1.59
N MET A 136 -8.51 21.09 0.26
CA MET A 136 -7.74 21.78 -0.79
C MET A 136 -6.38 21.24 -1.27
N GLY A 137 -6.39 20.66 -2.48
CA GLY A 137 -5.34 20.90 -3.48
C GLY A 137 -4.48 19.71 -3.91
N SER A 138 -5.06 18.69 -4.54
CA SER A 138 -4.30 17.88 -5.51
C SER A 138 -5.21 17.45 -6.65
N PRO A 139 -4.71 17.47 -7.91
CA PRO A 139 -5.54 17.13 -9.06
C PRO A 139 -5.93 15.66 -8.91
N GLY A 140 -7.24 15.44 -8.86
CA GLY A 140 -7.79 14.09 -8.79
C GLY A 140 -7.28 13.21 -9.93
N PHE A 141 -7.43 11.90 -9.70
CA PHE A 141 -7.22 10.83 -10.66
C PHE A 141 -7.51 11.25 -12.11
N SER A 142 -6.46 11.47 -12.91
CA SER A 142 -6.58 11.69 -14.35
C SER A 142 -6.47 10.34 -15.05
N GLY A 143 -7.61 9.69 -15.25
CA GLY A 143 -7.72 8.54 -16.13
C GLY A 143 -7.48 8.98 -17.57
N HIS A 144 -6.22 9.02 -18.01
CA HIS A 144 -5.90 9.23 -19.42
C HIS A 144 -6.34 8.00 -20.21
N HIS A 145 -7.56 8.06 -20.75
CA HIS A 145 -7.93 7.31 -21.94
C HIS A 145 -7.17 7.89 -23.13
N ASN A 146 -6.26 7.10 -23.72
CA ASN A 146 -5.80 7.37 -25.08
C ASN A 146 -6.77 6.67 -26.05
N PRO A 147 -7.28 7.37 -27.07
CA PRO A 147 -8.17 6.80 -28.09
C PRO A 147 -7.47 5.76 -28.99
#